data_AF-A0A838CTA8-F1
#
_entry.id   AF-A0A838CTA8-F1
#
_cell.length_a   1.000
_cell.length_b   1.000
_cell.length_c   1.000
_cell.angle_alpha   90.00
_cell.angle_beta   90.00
_cell.angle_gamma   90.00
#
_symmetry.space_group_name_H-M   'P 1'
#
loop_
_entity.id
_entity.type
_entity.pdbx_description
1 polymer ?
#
loop_
_entity_poly.entity_id
_entity_poly.type
_entity_poly.pdbx_seq_one_letter_code
_entity_poly.pdbx_strand_id
1 'polypeptide(L)'
;MKKVVGVILLIIVIVAISLFIFSNDSNDFSNITKIEYQKYNQTKDKYGELKVIEDDETLSQLTKLFNKATHQNFEYNKAYHDDIKLTLLYNGETSETVRIWKNFGKDYDLLESETRDGIYEIKNNNSRESLREILK
;
A
#
# COMPACT_ATOMS: atom_id res chain seq x y z
N MET A 1 -27.07 15.49 31.43
CA MET A 1 -26.92 14.03 31.21
C MET A 1 -26.95 13.63 29.74
N LYS A 2 -27.98 13.96 28.95
CA LYS A 2 -28.09 13.55 27.51
C LYS A 2 -26.90 13.99 26.63
N LYS A 3 -26.34 15.19 26.84
CA LYS A 3 -25.16 15.70 26.11
C LYS A 3 -23.89 14.91 26.42
N VAL A 4 -23.71 14.45 27.66
CA VAL A 4 -22.54 13.67 28.09
C VAL A 4 -22.62 12.25 27.51
N VAL A 5 -23.81 11.65 27.50
CA VAL A 5 -24.04 10.34 26.86
C VAL A 5 -23.75 10.41 25.35
N GLY A 6 -24.18 11.47 24.67
CA GLY A 6 -23.89 11.66 23.23
C GLY A 6 -22.40 11.79 22.92
N VAL A 7 -21.65 12.52 23.76
CA VAL A 7 -20.19 12.66 23.59
C VAL A 7 -19.46 11.34 23.83
N ILE A 8 -19.85 10.57 24.86
CA ILE A 8 -19.26 9.25 25.12
C ILE A 8 -19.51 8.30 23.95
N LEU A 9 -20.72 8.30 23.40
CA LEU A 9 -21.09 7.45 22.26
C LEU A 9 -20.30 7.82 21.00
N LEU A 10 -20.06 9.12 20.77
CA LEU A 10 -19.22 9.60 19.69
C LEU A 10 -17.76 9.15 19.86
N ILE A 11 -17.21 9.23 21.07
CA ILE A 11 -15.84 8.77 21.37
C ILE A 11 -15.71 7.26 21.14
N ILE A 12 -16.70 6.46 21.57
CA ILE A 12 -16.71 5.01 21.35
C ILE A 12 -16.73 4.69 19.86
N VAL A 13 -17.51 5.43 19.06
CA VAL A 13 -17.56 5.26 17.60
C VAL A 13 -16.20 5.63 16.96
N ILE A 14 -15.57 6.73 17.39
CA ILE A 14 -14.26 7.12 16.89
C ILE A 14 -13.19 6.08 17.26
N VAL A 15 -13.22 5.55 18.49
CA VAL A 15 -12.30 4.50 18.95
C VAL A 15 -12.56 3.17 18.25
N ALA A 16 -13.82 2.82 17.97
CA ALA A 16 -14.15 1.61 17.22
C ALA A 16 -13.71 1.72 15.75
N ILE A 17 -13.88 2.89 15.14
CA ILE A 17 -13.40 3.17 13.77
C ILE A 17 -11.88 3.11 13.73
N SER A 18 -11.19 3.70 14.72
CA SER A 18 -9.73 3.64 14.76
C SER A 18 -9.25 2.20 14.94
N LEU A 19 -9.79 1.44 15.89
CA LEU A 19 -9.44 0.03 16.09
C LEU A 19 -9.71 -0.84 14.85
N PHE A 20 -10.83 -0.62 14.15
CA PHE A 20 -11.15 -1.34 12.91
C PHE A 20 -10.19 -0.99 11.76
N ILE A 21 -9.66 0.23 11.74
CA ILE A 21 -8.62 0.65 10.79
C ILE A 21 -7.24 0.02 11.12
N PHE A 22 -7.02 -0.43 12.36
CA PHE A 22 -5.70 -0.90 12.86
C PHE A 22 -5.63 -2.42 13.15
N SER A 23 -6.70 -3.20 12.96
CA SER A 23 -6.74 -4.61 13.40
C SER A 23 -6.36 -5.66 12.33
N ASN A 24 -6.07 -5.27 11.09
CA ASN A 24 -5.77 -6.20 9.98
C ASN A 24 -4.37 -6.00 9.38
N ASP A 25 -3.47 -5.33 10.11
CA ASP A 25 -2.14 -5.02 9.61
C ASP A 25 -1.27 -6.28 9.67
N SER A 26 -0.92 -6.83 8.50
CA SER A 26 0.27 -7.69 8.38
C SER A 26 1.49 -6.83 8.73
N ASN A 27 2.50 -7.36 9.43
CA ASN A 27 3.75 -6.60 9.69
C ASN A 27 4.82 -6.92 8.65
N ASP A 28 4.38 -7.30 7.46
CA ASP A 28 5.23 -7.80 6.39
C ASP A 28 6.19 -6.72 5.95
N PHE A 29 5.69 -5.51 5.71
CA PHE A 29 6.49 -4.36 5.34
C PHE A 29 6.83 -3.57 6.61
N SER A 30 8.08 -3.63 7.06
CA SER A 30 8.54 -2.90 8.24
C SER A 30 9.94 -2.34 8.04
N ASN A 31 10.28 -1.25 8.73
CA ASN A 31 11.61 -0.62 8.70
C ASN A 31 12.07 -0.14 7.31
N ILE A 32 11.13 0.31 6.46
CA ILE A 32 11.45 0.95 5.18
C ILE A 32 12.06 2.32 5.45
N THR A 33 13.23 2.57 4.87
CA THR A 33 13.98 3.83 5.01
C THR A 33 13.90 4.71 3.78
N LYS A 34 13.66 4.10 2.62
CA LYS A 34 13.55 4.80 1.34
C LYS A 34 12.69 3.99 0.38
N ILE A 35 11.89 4.68 -0.43
CA ILE A 35 11.16 4.09 -1.53
C ILE A 35 11.58 4.79 -2.81
N GLU A 36 12.00 4.00 -3.79
CA GLU A 36 12.20 4.48 -5.15
C GLU A 36 11.08 3.93 -6.03
N TYR A 37 10.49 4.75 -6.89
CA TYR A 37 9.39 4.29 -7.74
C TYR A 37 9.46 4.85 -9.16
N GLN A 38 8.97 4.05 -10.09
CA GLN A 38 8.83 4.39 -11.50
C GLN A 38 7.47 3.96 -12.01
N LYS A 39 6.84 4.81 -12.82
CA LYS A 39 5.58 4.49 -13.50
C LYS A 39 5.85 3.94 -14.89
N TYR A 40 5.09 2.92 -15.27
CA TYR A 40 5.13 2.41 -16.63
C TYR A 40 4.42 3.37 -17.59
N ASN A 41 5.10 3.77 -18.66
CA ASN A 41 4.51 4.56 -19.73
C ASN A 41 4.09 3.64 -20.88
N GLN A 42 2.79 3.34 -20.95
CA GLN A 42 2.24 2.46 -21.99
C GLN A 42 2.46 2.98 -23.42
N THR A 43 2.56 4.30 -23.62
CA THR A 43 2.78 4.89 -24.95
C THR A 43 4.23 4.76 -25.41
N LYS A 44 5.17 4.80 -24.48
CA LYS A 44 6.63 4.74 -24.75
C LYS A 44 7.24 3.36 -24.49
N ASP A 45 6.43 2.42 -24.02
CA ASP A 45 6.82 1.05 -23.67
C ASP A 45 8.05 0.98 -22.75
N LYS A 46 8.06 1.84 -21.71
CA LYS A 46 9.17 1.93 -20.75
C LYS A 46 8.76 2.57 -19.44
N TYR A 47 9.53 2.31 -18.40
CA TYR A 47 9.44 3.06 -17.15
C TYR A 47 9.90 4.51 -17.32
N GLY A 48 9.18 5.40 -16.65
CA GLY A 48 9.49 6.83 -16.60
C GLY A 48 10.63 7.17 -15.64
N GLU A 49 10.65 8.42 -15.22
CA GLU A 49 11.64 8.95 -14.27
C GLU A 49 11.53 8.25 -12.91
N LEU A 50 12.70 8.03 -12.29
CA LEU A 50 12.81 7.53 -10.93
C LEU A 50 12.46 8.65 -9.96
N LYS A 51 11.49 8.39 -9.09
CA LYS A 51 11.11 9.27 -7.99
C LYS A 51 11.51 8.61 -6.67
N VAL A 52 11.90 9.44 -5.70
CA VAL A 52 12.41 9.01 -4.40
C VAL A 52 11.53 9.57 -3.30
N ILE A 53 11.17 8.73 -2.34
CA ILE A 53 10.45 9.07 -1.12
C ILE A 53 11.35 8.71 0.06
N GLU A 54 11.68 9.72 0.86
CA GLU A 54 12.52 9.60 2.07
C GLU A 54 11.85 10.28 3.28
N ASP A 55 10.70 10.93 3.11
CA ASP A 55 10.02 11.59 4.22
C ASP A 55 9.27 10.57 5.09
N ASP A 56 9.51 10.65 6.40
CA ASP A 56 9.01 9.67 7.37
C ASP A 56 7.48 9.54 7.36
N GLU A 57 6.76 10.63 7.09
CA GLU A 57 5.30 10.63 7.05
C GLU A 57 4.78 9.80 5.87
N THR A 58 5.26 10.07 4.65
CA THR A 58 4.85 9.33 3.44
C THR A 58 5.32 7.89 3.49
N LEU A 59 6.53 7.62 4.00
CA LEU A 59 7.01 6.26 4.22
C LEU A 59 6.11 5.50 5.19
N SER A 60 5.72 6.12 6.31
CA SER A 60 4.79 5.54 7.28
C SER A 60 3.41 5.27 6.65
N GLN A 61 2.90 6.19 5.84
CA GLN A 61 1.62 6.03 5.15
C GLN A 61 1.64 4.87 4.15
N LEU A 62 2.67 4.78 3.28
CA LEU A 62 2.82 3.68 2.33
C LEU A 62 2.99 2.33 3.03
N THR A 63 3.82 2.29 4.07
CA THR A 63 4.03 1.08 4.87
C THR A 63 2.71 0.56 5.42
N LYS A 64 1.89 1.45 6.01
CA LYS A 64 0.55 1.09 6.51
C LYS A 64 -0.39 0.64 5.40
N LEU A 65 -0.35 1.27 4.22
CA LEU A 65 -1.19 0.86 3.09
C LEU A 65 -0.85 -0.55 2.61
N PHE A 66 0.44 -0.90 2.54
CA PHE A 66 0.88 -2.24 2.12
C PHE A 66 0.54 -3.29 3.17
N ASN A 67 0.74 -2.97 4.45
CA ASN A 67 0.42 -3.86 5.55
C ASN A 67 -1.09 -4.15 5.69
N LYS A 68 -1.95 -3.25 5.20
CA LYS A 68 -3.41 -3.43 5.12
C LYS A 68 -3.88 -4.26 3.93
N ALA A 69 -3.00 -4.52 2.97
CA ALA A 69 -3.34 -5.34 1.84
C ALA A 69 -3.62 -6.77 2.32
N THR A 70 -4.60 -7.43 1.69
CA THR A 70 -4.89 -8.82 2.02
C THR A 70 -3.87 -9.73 1.35
N HIS A 71 -3.05 -10.41 2.13
CA HIS A 71 -2.10 -11.40 1.61
C HIS A 71 -2.82 -12.67 1.16
N GLN A 72 -2.41 -13.22 0.01
CA GLN A 72 -2.94 -14.44 -0.56
C GLN A 72 -1.81 -15.33 -1.09
N ASN A 73 -1.86 -16.62 -0.75
CA ASN A 73 -0.87 -17.62 -1.15
C ASN A 73 -1.24 -18.26 -2.51
N PHE A 74 -1.43 -17.44 -3.54
CA PHE A 74 -1.61 -17.91 -4.90
C PHE A 74 -1.11 -16.86 -5.90
N GLU A 75 -0.92 -17.27 -7.15
CA GLU A 75 -0.44 -16.40 -8.22
C GLU A 75 -1.50 -16.18 -9.30
N TYR A 76 -1.54 -14.97 -9.85
CA TYR A 76 -2.34 -14.65 -11.03
C TYR A 76 -1.50 -14.74 -12.30
N ASN A 77 -2.15 -15.11 -13.41
CA ASN A 77 -1.66 -14.82 -14.75
C ASN A 77 -1.84 -13.32 -15.03
N LYS A 78 -0.75 -12.57 -15.02
CA LYS A 78 -0.76 -11.09 -15.11
C LYS A 78 -0.47 -10.63 -16.53
N ALA A 79 -0.87 -9.39 -16.83
CA ALA A 79 -0.44 -8.71 -18.05
C ALA A 79 1.08 -8.56 -18.08
N TYR A 80 1.65 -8.33 -19.27
CA TYR A 80 3.10 -8.31 -19.47
C TYR A 80 3.84 -7.25 -18.62
N HIS A 81 3.18 -6.15 -18.26
CA HIS A 81 3.77 -5.07 -17.45
C HIS A 81 2.89 -4.64 -16.28
N ASP A 82 3.52 -4.35 -15.14
CA ASP A 82 2.96 -3.61 -14.02
C ASP A 82 2.80 -2.11 -14.32
N ASP A 83 1.94 -1.42 -13.58
CA ASP A 83 1.74 0.02 -13.71
C ASP A 83 2.81 0.83 -12.98
N ILE A 84 3.30 0.30 -11.85
CA ILE A 84 4.29 0.94 -11.00
C ILE A 84 5.27 -0.12 -10.48
N LYS A 85 6.56 0.18 -10.64
CA LYS A 85 7.65 -0.55 -10.00
C LYS A 85 8.16 0.24 -8.81
N LEU A 86 8.21 -0.38 -7.65
CA LEU A 86 8.76 0.15 -6.41
C LEU A 86 10.02 -0.63 -6.03
N THR A 87 11.02 0.05 -5.50
CA THR A 87 12.14 -0.53 -4.76
C THR A 87 12.04 -0.03 -3.33
N LEU A 88 11.79 -0.94 -2.40
CA LEU A 88 11.76 -0.65 -0.96
C LEU A 88 13.15 -0.91 -0.41
N LEU A 89 13.77 0.09 0.21
CA LEU A 89 15.05 -0.07 0.89
C LEU A 89 14.79 -0.12 2.40
N TYR A 90 15.47 -1.04 3.08
CA TYR A 90 15.34 -1.27 4.50
C TYR A 90 16.58 -0.84 5.28
N ASN A 91 16.43 -0.73 6.60
CA ASN A 91 17.58 -0.71 7.49
C ASN A 91 18.45 -1.96 7.30
N GLY A 92 19.74 -1.78 7.04
CA GLY A 92 20.69 -2.88 6.85
C GLY A 92 20.99 -3.25 5.40
N GLU A 93 20.80 -2.31 4.46
CA GLU A 93 21.16 -2.45 3.03
C GLU A 93 20.38 -3.52 2.25
N THR A 94 19.32 -4.09 2.81
CA THR A 94 18.42 -4.98 2.07
C THR A 94 17.40 -4.16 1.29
N SER A 95 16.99 -4.68 0.13
CA SER A 95 15.96 -4.06 -0.69
C SER A 95 15.06 -5.12 -1.33
N GLU A 96 13.78 -4.79 -1.52
CA GLU A 96 12.87 -5.61 -2.31
C GLU A 96 12.20 -4.80 -3.43
N THR A 97 11.94 -5.45 -4.56
CA THR A 97 11.10 -4.87 -5.61
C THR A 97 9.66 -5.26 -5.36
N VAL A 98 8.76 -4.27 -5.33
CA VAL A 98 7.31 -4.48 -5.31
C VAL A 98 6.71 -3.94 -6.59
N ARG A 99 5.93 -4.76 -7.28
CA ARG A 99 5.21 -4.40 -8.51
C ARG A 99 3.75 -4.18 -8.20
N ILE A 100 3.17 -3.14 -8.80
CA ILE A 100 1.77 -2.78 -8.58
C ILE A 100 1.02 -2.80 -9.92
N TRP A 101 -0.06 -3.56 -9.98
CA TRP A 101 -1.07 -3.49 -11.03
C TRP A 101 -2.31 -2.78 -10.48
N LYS A 102 -2.57 -1.59 -11.00
CA LYS A 102 -3.75 -0.80 -10.64
C LYS A 102 -4.96 -1.36 -11.36
N ASN A 103 -6.10 -1.35 -10.68
CA ASN A 103 -7.36 -1.85 -11.24
C ASN A 103 -7.20 -3.27 -11.82
N PHE A 104 -6.37 -4.10 -11.18
CA PHE A 104 -6.12 -5.47 -11.63
C PHE A 104 -7.43 -6.26 -11.65
N GLY A 105 -8.21 -6.13 -10.56
CA GLY A 105 -9.60 -6.55 -10.51
C GLY A 105 -10.57 -5.36 -10.60
N LYS A 106 -11.87 -5.67 -10.59
CA LYS A 106 -12.93 -4.65 -10.58
C LYS A 106 -12.84 -3.73 -9.35
N ASP A 107 -12.37 -4.26 -8.23
CA ASP A 107 -12.43 -3.64 -6.91
C ASP A 107 -11.10 -3.68 -6.14
N TYR A 108 -9.98 -4.03 -6.78
CA TYR A 108 -8.68 -4.05 -6.11
C TYR A 108 -7.50 -3.69 -7.01
N ASP A 109 -6.46 -3.17 -6.36
CA ASP A 109 -5.11 -3.05 -6.90
C ASP A 109 -4.29 -4.24 -6.36
N LEU A 110 -3.43 -4.81 -7.20
CA LEU A 110 -2.60 -5.99 -6.89
C LEU A 110 -1.16 -5.56 -6.66
N LEU A 111 -0.54 -6.07 -5.60
CA LEU A 111 0.87 -5.89 -5.30
C LEU A 111 1.55 -7.26 -5.21
N GLU A 112 2.77 -7.34 -5.74
CA GLU A 112 3.59 -8.55 -5.69
C GLU A 112 5.02 -8.15 -5.34
N SER A 113 5.59 -8.79 -4.31
CA SER A 113 7.00 -8.64 -3.96
C SER A 113 7.81 -9.72 -4.69
N GLU A 114 8.97 -9.35 -5.21
CA GLU A 114 9.91 -10.31 -5.81
C GLU A 114 10.63 -11.20 -4.77
N THR A 115 10.50 -10.89 -3.47
CA THR A 115 11.17 -11.61 -2.38
C THR A 115 10.21 -12.27 -1.38
N ARG A 116 8.90 -12.11 -1.55
CA ARG A 116 7.89 -12.70 -0.67
C ARG A 116 6.95 -13.58 -1.48
N ASP A 117 6.56 -14.69 -0.86
CA ASP A 117 5.62 -15.60 -1.48
C ASP A 117 4.21 -15.00 -1.51
N GLY A 118 3.52 -15.19 -2.64
CA GLY A 118 2.13 -14.77 -2.80
C GLY A 118 1.95 -13.32 -3.24
N ILE A 119 0.71 -12.85 -3.11
CA ILE A 119 0.28 -11.54 -3.58
C ILE A 119 -0.45 -10.77 -2.48
N TYR A 120 -0.58 -9.47 -2.68
CA TYR A 120 -1.24 -8.56 -1.76
C TYR A 120 -2.34 -7.78 -2.50
N GLU A 121 -3.56 -7.81 -1.99
CA GLU A 121 -4.71 -7.12 -2.60
C GLU A 121 -5.13 -5.89 -1.79
N ILE A 122 -5.11 -4.71 -2.40
CA ILE A 122 -5.70 -3.49 -1.81
C ILE A 122 -7.11 -3.29 -2.38
N LYS A 123 -8.12 -3.72 -1.62
CA LYS A 123 -9.54 -3.65 -1.99
C LYS A 123 -10.24 -2.34 -1.62
N ASN A 124 -9.79 -1.68 -0.56
CA ASN A 124 -10.48 -0.49 -0.05
C ASN A 124 -10.26 0.72 -0.98
N ASN A 125 -11.35 1.31 -1.49
CA ASN A 125 -11.27 2.44 -2.43
C ASN A 125 -10.49 3.64 -1.88
N ASN A 126 -10.62 3.96 -0.59
CA ASN A 126 -9.85 5.06 0.01
C ASN A 126 -8.36 4.73 0.05
N SER A 127 -8.00 3.49 0.36
CA SER A 127 -6.60 3.04 0.35
C SER A 127 -6.00 3.07 -1.07
N ARG A 128 -6.78 2.67 -2.07
CA ARG A 128 -6.39 2.74 -3.49
C ARG A 128 -6.22 4.18 -3.96
N GLU A 129 -7.07 5.10 -3.51
CA GLU A 129 -6.92 6.53 -3.83
C GLU A 129 -5.69 7.10 -3.13
N SER A 130 -5.51 6.88 -1.82
CA SER A 130 -4.32 7.32 -1.09
C SER A 130 -3.02 6.82 -1.72
N LEU A 131 -2.98 5.54 -2.16
CA LEU A 131 -1.83 5.00 -2.89
C LEU A 131 -1.54 5.80 -4.17
N ARG A 132 -2.59 6.15 -4.93
CA ARG A 132 -2.44 6.94 -6.17
C ARG A 132 -1.98 8.34 -5.88
N GLU A 133 -2.46 8.96 -4.80
CA GLU A 133 -2.07 10.30 -4.39
C GLU A 133 -0.62 10.40 -3.98
N ILE A 134 -0.15 9.43 -3.19
CA ILE A 134 1.25 9.35 -2.76
C ILE A 134 2.16 9.08 -3.97
N LEU A 135 1.77 8.15 -4.84
CA LEU A 135 2.56 7.76 -6.01
C LEU A 135 2.16 8.58 -7.25
N LYS A 136 1.93 9.91 -7.15
CA LYS A 136 1.59 10.80 -8.29
C LYS A 136 2.78 11.13 -9.19
#